data_AF-A0A7S1MBQ1-F1
#
_entry.id   AF-A0A7S1MBQ1-F1
#
_cell.length_a   1.000
_cell.length_b   1.000
_cell.length_c   1.000
_cell.angle_alpha   90.00
_cell.angle_beta   90.00
_cell.angle_gamma   90.00
#
_symmetry.space_group_name_H-M   'P 1'
#
loop_
_entity.id
_entity.type
_entity.pdbx_description
1 polymer ?
#
loop_
_entity_poly.entity_id
_entity_poly.type
_entity_poly.pdbx_seq_one_letter_code
_entity_poly.pdbx_strand_id
1 'polypeptide(L)'
;DREGILALKKALETAKEDLKAARKPRAAAQAAGADAATVRTLFDKVVRALDFNKKPAEDGWHLASEGRVMLSKAERGVFQHWPGGEADFIQKVKKFMVSPPLVNATAGQTVCKQRCVAEVEAIIKKYEESGTKFVDPDWNVKSSPNSVLYVDKEAPGYDCTVGIPVRWKRLTDIVKNAGGTSSALGSLFGGFSGGAKKKPRPALFKGGVKAGDIIQGNT
;
A
#
# COMPACT_ATOMS: atom_id res chain seq x y z
N ASP A 1 -22.19 5.77 23.33
CA ASP A 1 -20.88 6.40 23.05
C ASP A 1 -20.93 7.91 23.25
N ARG A 2 -21.11 8.36 24.50
CA ARG A 2 -21.26 9.78 24.85
C ARG A 2 -19.92 10.51 24.85
N GLU A 3 -18.85 9.80 25.21
CA GLU A 3 -17.49 10.32 25.25
C GLU A 3 -16.94 10.58 23.84
N GLY A 4 -17.19 9.69 22.87
CA GLY A 4 -16.81 9.91 21.47
C GLY A 4 -17.46 11.17 20.87
N ILE A 5 -18.73 11.42 21.18
CA ILE A 5 -19.46 12.62 20.73
C ILE A 5 -18.88 13.89 21.36
N LEU A 6 -18.51 13.86 22.64
CA LEU A 6 -17.89 15.00 23.32
C LEU A 6 -16.48 15.29 22.78
N ALA A 7 -15.69 14.24 22.52
CA ALA A 7 -14.38 14.37 21.91
C ALA A 7 -14.46 14.98 20.50
N LEU A 8 -15.40 14.50 19.67
CA LEU A 8 -15.65 15.03 18.33
C LEU A 8 -16.09 16.50 18.36
N LYS A 9 -17.00 16.87 19.29
CA LYS A 9 -17.45 18.26 19.46
C LYS A 9 -16.29 19.17 19.84
N LYS A 10 -15.40 18.73 20.73
CA LYS A 10 -14.21 19.49 21.14
C LYS A 10 -13.22 19.66 19.98
N ALA A 11 -13.01 18.62 19.18
CA ALA A 11 -12.18 18.67 17.97
C ALA A 11 -12.76 19.65 16.93
N LEU A 12 -14.07 19.64 16.72
CA LEU A 12 -14.76 20.55 15.81
C LEU A 12 -14.64 22.02 16.22
N GLU A 13 -14.79 22.34 17.52
CA GLU A 13 -14.62 23.71 17.99
C GLU A 13 -13.17 24.18 17.86
N THR A 14 -12.21 23.31 18.15
CA THR A 14 -10.77 23.61 17.93
C THR A 14 -10.48 23.89 16.46
N ALA A 15 -11.03 23.08 15.55
CA ALA A 15 -10.86 23.25 14.12
C ALA A 15 -11.51 24.55 13.59
N LYS A 16 -12.66 24.96 14.15
CA LYS A 16 -13.31 26.24 13.81
C LYS A 16 -12.47 27.44 14.24
N GLU A 17 -11.90 27.41 15.44
CA GLU A 17 -11.01 28.47 15.93
C GLU A 17 -9.72 28.53 15.11
N ASP A 18 -9.14 27.38 14.75
CA ASP A 18 -8.00 27.31 13.84
C ASP A 18 -8.33 27.85 12.44
N LEU A 19 -9.54 27.62 11.92
CA LEU A 19 -10.01 28.18 10.64
C LEU A 19 -10.21 29.70 10.71
N LYS A 20 -10.73 30.22 11.83
CA LYS A 20 -10.83 31.67 12.07
C LYS A 20 -9.45 32.31 12.13
N ALA A 21 -8.49 31.65 12.80
CA ALA A 21 -7.09 32.09 12.86
C ALA A 21 -6.37 31.98 11.51
N ALA A 22 -6.73 30.97 10.69
CA ALA A 22 -6.14 30.73 9.37
C ALA A 22 -6.52 31.77 8.30
N ARG A 23 -7.48 32.68 8.56
CA ARG A 23 -7.72 33.86 7.71
C ARG A 23 -6.55 34.86 7.67
N LYS A 24 -5.51 34.66 8.50
CA LYS A 24 -4.18 35.27 8.32
C LYS A 24 -3.21 34.24 7.74
N PRO A 25 -2.96 34.17 6.43
CA PRO A 25 -1.83 33.38 5.95
C PRO A 25 -0.56 34.23 6.09
N ARG A 26 0.53 33.68 6.65
CA ARG A 26 1.81 33.56 5.90
C ARG A 26 3.13 33.33 6.66
N ALA A 27 3.27 33.46 7.98
CA ALA A 27 4.63 33.53 8.54
C ALA A 27 5.52 32.27 8.33
N ALA A 28 4.99 31.06 8.53
CA ALA A 28 5.82 29.84 8.45
C ALA A 28 5.96 29.25 7.03
N ALA A 29 4.93 29.36 6.19
CA ALA A 29 4.97 28.82 4.81
C ALA A 29 5.82 29.70 3.86
N GLN A 30 5.84 31.02 4.07
CA GLN A 30 6.71 31.91 3.28
C GLN A 30 8.19 31.81 3.69
N ALA A 31 8.49 31.54 4.97
CA ALA A 31 9.87 31.43 5.44
C ALA A 31 10.64 30.25 4.83
N ALA A 32 9.95 29.18 4.41
CA ALA A 32 10.54 28.04 3.71
C ALA A 32 10.33 28.05 2.18
N GLY A 33 9.72 29.10 1.63
CA GLY A 33 9.42 29.21 0.18
C GLY A 33 8.47 28.14 -0.36
N ALA A 34 7.68 27.48 0.50
CA ALA A 34 6.89 26.31 0.13
C ALA A 34 5.38 26.56 0.25
N ASP A 35 4.62 25.95 -0.64
CA ASP A 35 3.16 26.04 -0.58
C ASP A 35 2.62 25.36 0.69
N ALA A 36 1.46 25.83 1.14
CA ALA A 36 0.82 25.32 2.36
C ALA A 36 0.42 23.83 2.25
N ALA A 37 0.23 23.32 1.03
CA ALA A 37 -0.16 21.93 0.79
C ALA A 37 1.03 20.97 1.03
N THR A 38 2.23 21.37 0.63
CA THR A 38 3.49 20.65 0.81
C THR A 38 3.81 20.54 2.29
N VAL A 39 3.65 21.65 3.04
CA VAL A 39 3.83 21.64 4.50
C VAL A 39 2.84 20.71 5.18
N ARG A 40 1.55 20.75 4.79
CA ARG A 40 0.53 19.84 5.35
C ARG A 40 0.85 18.38 5.05
N THR A 41 1.24 18.08 3.81
CA THR A 41 1.58 16.74 3.35
C THR A 41 2.81 16.19 4.07
N LEU A 42 3.83 17.03 4.28
CA LEU A 42 5.02 16.68 5.08
C LEU A 42 4.62 16.20 6.48
N PHE A 43 3.87 17.01 7.23
CA PHE A 43 3.50 16.65 8.60
C PHE A 43 2.51 15.47 8.67
N ASP A 44 1.59 15.34 7.71
CA ASP A 44 0.72 14.16 7.63
C ASP A 44 1.52 12.86 7.48
N LYS A 45 2.52 12.85 6.59
CA LYS A 45 3.41 11.69 6.43
C LYS A 45 4.22 11.39 7.67
N VAL A 46 4.70 12.41 8.37
CA VAL A 46 5.45 12.26 9.63
C VAL A 46 4.55 11.67 10.72
N VAL A 47 3.36 12.25 10.93
CA VAL A 47 2.39 11.73 11.90
C VAL A 47 1.99 10.29 11.58
N ARG A 48 1.75 9.96 10.31
CA ARG A 48 1.45 8.60 9.89
C ARG A 48 2.62 7.64 10.08
N ALA A 49 3.87 8.11 9.92
CA ALA A 49 5.04 7.31 10.23
C ALA A 49 5.17 7.06 11.74
N LEU A 50 4.89 8.05 12.56
CA LEU A 50 4.87 7.91 14.02
C LEU A 50 3.80 6.93 14.49
N ASP A 51 2.58 7.07 13.98
CA ASP A 51 1.45 6.18 14.30
C ASP A 51 1.77 4.72 13.93
N PHE A 52 2.25 4.49 12.70
CA PHE A 52 2.63 3.16 12.23
C PHE A 52 3.72 2.51 13.09
N ASN A 53 4.69 3.29 13.57
CA ASN A 53 5.78 2.80 14.41
C ASN A 53 5.47 2.88 15.92
N LYS A 54 4.26 3.30 16.31
CA LYS A 54 3.84 3.52 17.71
C LYS A 54 4.83 4.41 18.48
N LYS A 55 5.31 5.48 17.84
CA LYS A 55 6.29 6.42 18.38
C LYS A 55 5.65 7.74 18.82
N PRO A 56 6.20 8.41 19.84
CA PRO A 56 5.70 9.71 20.32
C PRO A 56 6.13 10.85 19.38
N ALA A 57 5.48 12.01 19.49
CA ALA A 57 5.69 13.16 18.59
C ALA A 57 7.16 13.64 18.53
N GLU A 58 7.87 13.49 19.64
CA GLU A 58 9.28 13.85 19.84
C GLU A 58 10.19 13.11 18.85
N ASP A 59 9.84 11.89 18.46
CA ASP A 59 10.63 11.10 17.50
C ASP A 59 10.44 11.59 16.05
N GLY A 60 9.51 12.51 15.79
CA GLY A 60 9.13 12.92 14.44
C GLY A 60 10.28 13.52 13.64
N TRP A 61 11.13 14.32 14.28
CA TRP A 61 12.31 14.91 13.66
C TRP A 61 13.34 13.84 13.28
N HIS A 62 13.69 12.98 14.23
CA HIS A 62 14.64 11.89 14.01
C HIS A 62 14.19 10.95 12.88
N LEU A 63 12.93 10.50 12.88
CA LEU A 63 12.40 9.65 11.82
C LEU A 63 12.50 10.30 10.43
N ALA A 64 12.22 11.60 10.35
CA ALA A 64 12.33 12.34 9.09
C ALA A 64 13.80 12.50 8.65
N SER A 65 14.71 12.80 9.58
CA SER A 65 16.14 12.94 9.31
C SER A 65 16.82 11.64 8.87
N GLU A 66 16.41 10.50 9.44
CA GLU A 66 16.91 9.18 9.09
C GLU A 66 16.33 8.66 7.76
N GLY A 67 15.47 9.43 7.09
CA GLY A 67 14.83 9.03 5.84
C GLY A 67 13.78 7.91 6.00
N ARG A 68 13.33 7.64 7.23
CA ARG A 68 12.26 6.64 7.50
C ARG A 68 10.87 7.15 7.15
N VAL A 69 10.73 8.46 6.92
CA VAL A 69 9.52 9.06 6.36
C VAL A 69 9.70 9.22 4.85
N MET A 70 8.74 8.70 4.07
CA MET A 70 8.75 8.77 2.59
C MET A 70 8.39 10.17 2.08
N LEU A 71 9.35 11.10 2.24
CA LEU A 71 9.21 12.48 1.80
C LEU A 71 9.51 12.64 0.30
N SER A 72 8.68 13.42 -0.39
CA SER A 72 8.96 13.88 -1.76
C SER A 72 10.13 14.87 -1.78
N LYS A 73 10.66 15.19 -2.96
CA LYS A 73 11.75 16.17 -3.09
C LYS A 73 11.38 17.54 -2.51
N ALA A 74 10.14 17.98 -2.75
CA ALA A 74 9.62 19.25 -2.22
C ALA A 74 9.51 19.21 -0.69
N GLU A 75 8.90 18.16 -0.15
CA GLU A 75 8.75 17.98 1.31
C GLU A 75 10.10 17.86 2.02
N ARG A 76 11.07 17.18 1.40
CA ARG A 76 12.44 17.07 1.92
C ARG A 76 13.13 18.43 1.93
N GLY A 77 12.92 19.26 0.90
CA GLY A 77 13.41 20.63 0.87
C GLY A 77 12.85 21.47 2.02
N VAL A 78 11.54 21.34 2.30
CA VAL A 78 10.89 22.01 3.44
C VAL A 78 11.43 21.53 4.78
N PHE A 79 11.60 20.22 4.95
CA PHE A 79 12.14 19.64 6.18
C PHE A 79 13.57 20.11 6.46
N GLN A 80 14.44 20.07 5.45
CA GLN A 80 15.85 20.48 5.57
C GLN A 80 16.03 21.97 5.88
N HIS A 81 15.10 22.81 5.45
CA HIS A 81 15.13 24.26 5.65
C HIS A 81 14.03 24.71 6.62
N TRP A 82 13.62 23.83 7.55
CA TRP A 82 12.56 24.16 8.49
C TRP A 82 12.99 25.34 9.38
N PRO A 83 12.31 26.51 9.31
CA PRO A 83 12.86 27.76 9.84
C PRO A 83 12.93 27.80 11.37
N GLY A 84 12.06 27.06 12.06
CA GLY A 84 12.03 27.01 13.52
C GLY A 84 12.90 25.90 14.13
N GLY A 85 13.65 25.16 13.30
CA GLY A 85 14.44 24.01 13.74
C GLY A 85 13.62 22.89 14.37
N GLU A 86 14.28 22.00 15.11
CA GLU A 86 13.68 20.78 15.65
C GLU A 86 12.54 21.04 16.65
N ALA A 87 12.72 21.99 17.57
CA ALA A 87 11.73 22.28 18.61
C ALA A 87 10.38 22.74 18.03
N ASP A 88 10.41 23.68 17.06
CA ASP A 88 9.21 24.16 16.38
C ASP A 88 8.58 23.05 15.52
N PHE A 89 9.41 22.24 14.86
CA PHE A 89 8.93 21.10 14.07
C PHE A 89 8.16 20.10 14.93
N ILE A 90 8.70 19.71 16.10
CA ILE A 90 8.03 18.80 17.04
C ILE A 90 6.71 19.41 17.54
N GLN A 91 6.69 20.71 17.85
CA GLN A 91 5.46 21.39 18.24
C GLN A 91 4.39 21.32 17.13
N LYS A 92 4.82 21.44 15.87
CA LYS A 92 3.94 21.32 14.71
C LYS A 92 3.44 19.89 14.52
N VAL A 93 4.29 18.88 14.70
CA VAL A 93 3.90 17.46 14.71
C VAL A 93 2.84 17.20 15.77
N LYS A 94 3.05 17.66 17.01
CA LYS A 94 2.07 17.54 18.11
C LYS A 94 0.72 18.13 17.73
N LYS A 95 0.71 19.32 17.12
CA LYS A 95 -0.52 19.95 16.63
C LYS A 95 -1.23 19.09 15.58
N PHE A 96 -0.49 18.49 14.66
CA PHE A 96 -1.03 17.63 13.62
C PHE A 96 -1.52 16.27 14.15
N MET A 97 -0.94 15.74 15.22
CA MET A 97 -1.45 14.51 15.86
C MET A 97 -2.80 14.75 16.54
N VAL A 98 -2.99 15.92 17.17
CA VAL A 98 -4.24 16.26 17.87
C VAL A 98 -5.32 16.72 16.89
N SER A 99 -4.94 17.51 15.89
CA SER A 99 -5.86 18.08 14.90
C SER A 99 -5.26 17.95 13.51
N PRO A 100 -5.27 16.73 12.93
CA PRO A 100 -4.76 16.51 11.59
C PRO A 100 -5.57 17.36 10.60
N PRO A 101 -4.92 18.16 9.74
CA PRO A 101 -5.66 18.89 8.73
C PRO A 101 -6.33 17.89 7.79
N LEU A 102 -7.48 18.28 7.23
CA LEU A 102 -8.09 17.55 6.13
C LEU A 102 -7.14 17.62 4.93
N VAL A 103 -6.32 16.58 4.76
CA VAL A 103 -5.52 16.38 3.56
C VAL A 103 -6.46 15.92 2.45
N ASN A 104 -6.23 16.39 1.23
CA ASN A 104 -6.97 15.88 0.08
C ASN A 104 -6.70 14.38 -0.07
N ALA A 105 -7.75 13.59 -0.36
CA ALA A 105 -7.69 12.13 -0.44
C ALA A 105 -6.54 11.60 -1.33
N THR A 106 -6.14 12.39 -2.34
CA THR A 106 -5.07 12.07 -3.29
C THR A 106 -3.67 11.94 -2.66
N ALA A 107 -3.36 12.76 -1.64
CA ALA A 107 -2.05 12.72 -0.97
C ALA A 107 -1.90 11.43 -0.15
N GLY A 108 -2.94 11.07 0.61
CA GLY A 108 -2.99 9.83 1.37
C GLY A 108 -2.89 8.58 0.49
N GLN A 109 -3.59 8.57 -0.65
CA GLN A 109 -3.56 7.46 -1.62
C GLN A 109 -2.16 7.23 -2.21
N THR A 110 -1.43 8.30 -2.53
CA THR A 110 -0.08 8.19 -3.12
C THR A 110 0.89 7.51 -2.14
N VAL A 111 0.84 7.90 -0.87
CA VAL A 111 1.71 7.32 0.19
C VAL A 111 1.31 5.88 0.49
N CYS A 112 0.01 5.58 0.55
CA CYS A 112 -0.47 4.20 0.65
C CYS A 112 0.11 3.35 -0.48
N LYS A 113 0.00 3.82 -1.73
CA LYS A 113 0.50 3.10 -2.90
C LYS A 113 2.02 2.88 -2.81
N GLN A 114 2.79 3.89 -2.44
CA GLN A 114 4.24 3.76 -2.28
C GLN A 114 4.62 2.72 -1.21
N ARG A 115 3.95 2.73 -0.06
CA ARG A 115 4.17 1.74 0.99
C ARG A 115 3.78 0.33 0.56
N CYS A 116 2.60 0.16 -0.05
CA CYS A 116 2.16 -1.12 -0.59
C CYS A 116 3.15 -1.66 -1.62
N VAL A 117 3.66 -0.82 -2.53
CA VAL A 117 4.66 -1.23 -3.52
C VAL A 117 5.96 -1.68 -2.83
N ALA A 118 6.49 -0.88 -1.91
CA ALA A 118 7.72 -1.22 -1.20
C ALA A 118 7.61 -2.53 -0.40
N GLU A 119 6.46 -2.76 0.23
CA GLU A 119 6.18 -3.99 0.98
C GLU A 119 6.06 -5.21 0.05
N VAL A 120 5.34 -5.08 -1.07
CA VAL A 120 5.23 -6.14 -2.08
C VAL A 120 6.60 -6.46 -2.68
N GLU A 121 7.43 -5.46 -2.98
CA GLU A 121 8.80 -5.65 -3.47
C GLU A 121 9.68 -6.37 -2.44
N ALA A 122 9.56 -6.03 -1.16
CA ALA A 122 10.28 -6.71 -0.09
C ALA A 122 9.85 -8.18 0.06
N ILE A 123 8.55 -8.46 -0.06
CA ILE A 123 8.01 -9.83 -0.09
C ILE A 123 8.56 -10.58 -1.30
N ILE A 124 8.46 -10.02 -2.51
CA ILE A 124 8.97 -10.65 -3.73
C ILE A 124 10.45 -11.01 -3.56
N LYS A 125 11.28 -10.05 -3.16
CA LYS A 125 12.72 -10.26 -2.95
C LYS A 125 13.00 -11.40 -1.98
N LYS A 126 12.35 -11.41 -0.81
CA LYS A 126 12.51 -12.48 0.19
C LYS A 126 12.22 -13.87 -0.38
N TYR A 127 11.16 -13.99 -1.17
CA TYR A 127 10.73 -15.27 -1.71
C TYR A 127 11.54 -15.71 -2.94
N GLU A 128 12.00 -14.76 -3.77
CA GLU A 128 12.98 -15.01 -4.82
C GLU A 128 14.30 -15.54 -4.25
N GLU A 129 14.83 -14.92 -3.19
CA GLU A 129 16.07 -15.35 -2.53
C GLU A 129 15.95 -16.73 -1.89
N SER A 130 14.81 -17.04 -1.27
CA SER A 130 14.56 -18.35 -0.66
C SER A 130 14.29 -19.48 -1.67
N GLY A 131 13.98 -19.14 -2.93
CA GLY A 131 13.50 -20.09 -3.94
C GLY A 131 12.11 -20.67 -3.63
N THR A 132 11.37 -20.10 -2.68
CA THR A 132 10.03 -20.56 -2.29
C THR A 132 8.94 -19.63 -2.83
N LYS A 133 7.68 -20.08 -2.83
CA LYS A 133 6.55 -19.25 -3.29
C LYS A 133 5.83 -18.62 -2.09
N PHE A 134 5.54 -17.32 -2.16
CA PHE A 134 4.79 -16.60 -1.11
C PHE A 134 3.47 -17.28 -0.75
N VAL A 135 3.23 -17.45 0.56
CA VAL A 135 1.94 -17.83 1.13
C VAL A 135 1.56 -16.72 2.10
N ASP A 136 0.39 -16.13 1.88
CA ASP A 136 -0.13 -15.07 2.73
C ASP A 136 -0.35 -15.61 4.15
N PRO A 137 0.26 -15.02 5.19
CA PRO A 137 0.12 -15.51 6.56
C PRO A 137 -1.30 -15.28 7.12
N ASP A 138 -1.98 -14.23 6.68
CA ASP A 138 -3.31 -13.84 7.15
C ASP A 138 -4.40 -14.53 6.32
N TRP A 139 -4.12 -14.78 5.03
CA TRP A 139 -5.02 -15.43 4.08
C TRP A 139 -4.47 -16.79 3.59
N ASN A 140 -4.06 -17.63 4.55
CA ASN A 140 -3.49 -18.93 4.25
C ASN A 140 -4.56 -20.01 4.03
N VAL A 141 -4.88 -20.27 2.77
CA VAL A 141 -5.80 -21.33 2.33
C VAL A 141 -5.44 -22.75 2.79
N LYS A 142 -4.20 -23.00 3.22
CA LYS A 142 -3.76 -24.32 3.69
C LYS A 142 -4.02 -24.53 5.18
N SER A 143 -3.91 -23.48 5.99
CA SER A 143 -4.13 -23.57 7.44
C SER A 143 -5.58 -23.30 7.81
N SER A 144 -6.21 -22.33 7.15
CA SER A 144 -7.57 -21.86 7.47
C SER A 144 -8.40 -21.63 6.20
N PRO A 145 -8.86 -22.68 5.50
CA PRO A 145 -9.61 -22.53 4.26
C PRO A 145 -10.88 -21.67 4.42
N ASN A 146 -11.56 -21.78 5.57
CA ASN A 146 -12.80 -21.07 5.88
C ASN A 146 -12.61 -19.58 6.20
N SER A 147 -11.38 -19.11 6.48
CA SER A 147 -11.12 -17.67 6.63
C SER A 147 -10.85 -16.99 5.29
N VAL A 148 -10.61 -17.78 4.24
CA VAL A 148 -10.33 -17.30 2.87
C VAL A 148 -11.54 -17.46 1.95
N LEU A 149 -12.46 -18.35 2.28
CA LEU A 149 -13.68 -18.60 1.53
C LEU A 149 -14.91 -18.27 2.35
N TYR A 150 -15.82 -17.52 1.74
CA TYR A 150 -17.17 -17.40 2.26
C TYR A 150 -17.97 -18.68 1.88
N VAL A 151 -18.10 -19.58 2.86
CA VAL A 151 -18.92 -20.79 2.75
C VAL A 151 -20.16 -20.59 3.62
N ASP A 152 -21.31 -20.34 2.99
CA ASP A 152 -22.61 -20.27 3.67
C ASP A 152 -23.36 -21.56 3.40
N LYS A 153 -23.53 -22.38 4.45
CA LYS A 153 -24.21 -23.69 4.37
C LYS A 153 -25.69 -23.63 4.74
N GLU A 154 -26.14 -22.53 5.35
CA GLU A 154 -27.48 -22.42 5.91
C GLU A 154 -28.42 -21.69 4.94
N ALA A 155 -27.92 -20.69 4.22
CA ALA A 155 -28.65 -19.98 3.18
C ALA A 155 -27.73 -19.65 2.00
N PRO A 156 -27.40 -20.63 1.13
CA PRO A 156 -26.47 -20.40 0.05
C PRO A 156 -27.00 -19.32 -0.91
N GLY A 157 -26.44 -18.12 -0.81
CA GLY A 157 -26.72 -17.00 -1.69
C GLY A 157 -25.94 -17.08 -3.00
N TYR A 158 -26.17 -16.09 -3.89
CA TYR A 158 -25.48 -16.01 -5.19
C TYR A 158 -23.94 -15.90 -5.07
N ASP A 159 -23.44 -15.43 -3.91
CA ASP A 159 -22.02 -15.11 -3.67
C ASP A 159 -21.38 -16.01 -2.60
N CYS A 160 -21.83 -17.27 -2.50
CA CYS A 160 -21.26 -18.24 -1.56
C CYS A 160 -20.70 -19.48 -2.27
N THR A 161 -19.68 -20.08 -1.67
CA THR A 161 -19.21 -21.40 -2.09
C THR A 161 -20.02 -22.47 -1.38
N VAL A 162 -20.71 -23.33 -2.15
CA VAL A 162 -21.60 -24.39 -1.62
C VAL A 162 -20.82 -25.55 -0.98
N GLY A 163 -19.48 -25.56 -1.09
CA GLY A 163 -18.62 -26.58 -0.49
C GLY A 163 -17.15 -26.17 -0.39
N ILE A 164 -16.40 -26.93 0.42
CA ILE A 164 -14.95 -26.74 0.57
C ILE A 164 -14.26 -27.14 -0.74
N PRO A 165 -13.42 -26.28 -1.36
CA PRO A 165 -12.76 -26.61 -2.61
C PRO A 165 -11.83 -27.80 -2.46
N VAL A 166 -11.85 -28.66 -3.47
CA VAL A 166 -11.08 -29.92 -3.51
C VAL A 166 -9.57 -29.67 -3.47
N ARG A 167 -9.09 -28.56 -4.04
CA ARG A 167 -7.67 -28.19 -4.06
C ARG A 167 -7.46 -26.73 -4.43
N TRP A 168 -6.39 -26.17 -3.90
CA TRP A 168 -5.88 -24.85 -4.27
C TRP A 168 -4.67 -24.99 -5.19
N LYS A 169 -4.66 -24.25 -6.30
CA LYS A 169 -3.56 -24.24 -7.27
C LYS A 169 -3.18 -22.80 -7.60
N ARG A 170 -1.89 -22.57 -7.84
CA ARG A 170 -1.44 -21.27 -8.38
C ARG A 170 -1.69 -21.25 -9.88
N LEU A 171 -1.80 -20.05 -10.44
CA LEU A 171 -1.95 -19.89 -11.89
C LEU A 171 -0.85 -20.62 -12.68
N THR A 172 0.39 -20.60 -12.17
CA THR A 172 1.54 -21.31 -12.77
C THR A 172 1.43 -22.84 -12.72
N ASP A 173 0.60 -23.39 -11.83
CA ASP A 173 0.35 -24.83 -11.74
C ASP A 173 -0.85 -25.25 -12.62
N ILE A 174 -1.71 -24.30 -13.01
CA ILE A 174 -2.88 -24.49 -13.88
C ILE A 174 -2.46 -24.33 -15.35
N VAL A 175 -1.80 -23.20 -15.66
CA VAL A 175 -1.28 -22.91 -16.99
C VAL A 175 0.05 -23.63 -17.12
N LYS A 176 0.01 -24.87 -17.63
CA LYS A 176 1.23 -25.61 -17.95
C LYS A 176 2.02 -24.80 -18.98
N ASN A 177 3.22 -24.37 -18.62
CA ASN A 177 4.24 -24.07 -19.62
C ASN A 177 4.41 -25.35 -20.44
N ALA A 178 4.09 -25.32 -21.73
CA ALA A 178 4.34 -26.46 -22.62
C ALA A 178 5.86 -26.66 -22.78
N GLY A 179 6.47 -27.40 -21.86
CA GLY A 179 7.92 -27.63 -21.84
C GLY A 179 8.49 -28.27 -20.58
N GLY A 180 7.77 -29.17 -19.93
CA GLY A 180 8.30 -29.89 -18.76
C GLY A 180 8.01 -31.38 -18.82
N THR A 181 8.53 -32.06 -19.85
CA THR A 181 8.91 -33.49 -19.86
C THR A 181 9.28 -33.91 -21.30
N SER A 182 10.57 -34.03 -21.61
CA SER A 182 11.08 -35.09 -22.50
C SER A 182 12.58 -34.90 -22.79
N SER A 183 13.34 -35.95 -22.46
CA SER A 183 14.56 -36.42 -23.11
C SER A 183 15.86 -35.65 -22.90
N ALA A 184 16.69 -36.21 -22.02
CA ALA A 184 18.09 -36.43 -22.35
C ALA A 184 18.22 -37.14 -23.71
N LEU A 185 19.32 -36.92 -24.43
CA LEU A 185 19.64 -37.40 -25.79
C LEU A 185 18.86 -36.75 -26.94
N GLY A 186 19.51 -35.83 -27.65
CA GLY A 186 19.00 -35.35 -28.94
C GLY A 186 19.69 -34.09 -29.47
N SER A 187 21.02 -34.00 -29.39
CA SER A 187 21.77 -32.96 -30.10
C SER A 187 22.91 -33.61 -30.88
N LEU A 188 22.58 -34.19 -32.03
CA LEU A 188 23.60 -34.66 -32.99
C LEU A 188 23.21 -34.56 -34.47
N PHE A 189 22.05 -33.99 -34.84
CA PHE A 189 21.78 -33.71 -36.26
C PHE A 189 21.11 -32.34 -36.43
N GLY A 190 21.74 -31.51 -37.27
CA GLY A 190 21.32 -30.15 -37.56
C GLY A 190 20.09 -30.06 -38.47
N GLY A 191 19.58 -28.83 -38.61
CA GLY A 191 18.61 -28.47 -39.64
C GLY A 191 17.53 -27.50 -39.18
N PHE A 192 17.49 -26.35 -39.85
CA PHE A 192 16.36 -25.42 -39.99
C PHE A 192 15.89 -24.63 -38.75
N SER A 193 16.34 -23.38 -38.66
CA SER A 193 15.80 -22.33 -37.81
C SER A 193 14.43 -21.83 -38.32
N GLY A 194 13.39 -22.65 -38.16
CA GLY A 194 12.02 -22.17 -38.14
C GLY A 194 11.84 -21.26 -36.91
N GLY A 195 11.49 -19.99 -37.12
CA GLY A 195 11.32 -18.99 -36.07
C GLY A 195 10.48 -19.52 -34.90
N ALA A 196 11.12 -19.68 -33.75
CA ALA A 196 10.48 -20.20 -32.55
C ALA A 196 9.30 -19.29 -32.16
N LYS A 197 8.07 -19.76 -32.38
CA LYS A 197 6.88 -19.12 -31.84
C LYS A 197 7.08 -19.01 -30.33
N LYS A 198 7.20 -17.78 -29.82
CA LYS A 198 7.33 -17.50 -28.38
C LYS A 198 6.18 -18.20 -27.67
N LYS A 199 6.54 -19.18 -26.84
CA LYS A 199 5.58 -20.01 -26.11
C LYS A 199 4.74 -19.16 -25.17
N PRO A 200 3.44 -19.46 -24.98
CA PRO A 200 2.57 -18.69 -24.11
C PRO A 200 3.07 -18.81 -22.66
N ARG A 201 3.36 -17.66 -22.04
CA ARG A 201 3.60 -17.54 -20.60
C ARG A 201 2.30 -17.09 -19.93
N PRO A 202 2.00 -17.53 -18.70
CA PRO A 202 0.89 -16.96 -17.95
C PRO A 202 1.11 -15.44 -17.85
N ALA A 203 0.09 -14.69 -18.28
CA ALA A 203 0.08 -13.24 -18.24
C ALA A 203 -1.03 -12.80 -17.30
N LEU A 204 -0.77 -11.80 -16.47
CA LEU A 204 -1.79 -11.23 -15.60
C LEU A 204 -2.89 -10.55 -16.42
N PHE A 205 -2.51 -9.88 -17.52
CA PHE A 205 -3.42 -9.28 -18.50
C PHE A 205 -2.86 -9.47 -19.92
N LYS A 206 -3.74 -9.72 -20.90
CA LYS A 206 -3.35 -9.87 -22.31
C LYS A 206 -4.07 -8.81 -23.17
N GLY A 207 -3.45 -7.65 -23.32
CA GLY A 207 -3.99 -6.56 -24.16
C GLY A 207 -5.13 -5.77 -23.52
N GLY A 208 -5.08 -5.60 -22.19
CA GLY A 208 -6.13 -4.96 -21.39
C GLY A 208 -7.10 -5.98 -20.77
N VAL A 209 -8.12 -5.48 -20.06
CA VAL A 209 -9.27 -6.26 -19.57
C VAL A 209 -10.48 -5.85 -20.40
N LYS A 210 -11.16 -6.81 -21.00
CA LYS A 210 -12.34 -6.60 -21.86
C LYS A 210 -13.56 -7.33 -21.31
N ALA A 211 -14.73 -6.86 -21.69
CA ALA A 211 -15.97 -7.60 -21.48
C ALA A 211 -15.84 -8.97 -22.20
N GLY A 212 -16.01 -10.05 -21.45
CA GLY A 212 -15.78 -11.43 -21.93
C GLY A 212 -14.52 -12.11 -21.39
N ASP A 213 -13.57 -11.37 -20.80
CA ASP A 213 -12.41 -11.97 -20.10
C ASP A 213 -12.81 -12.60 -18.75
N ILE A 214 -13.98 -12.22 -18.23
CA ILE A 214 -14.55 -12.74 -17.00
C ILE A 214 -15.69 -13.69 -17.39
N ILE A 215 -15.51 -14.96 -17.06
CA ILE A 215 -16.51 -16.02 -17.22
C ILE A 215 -16.79 -16.56 -15.83
N GLN A 216 -18.07 -16.64 -15.44
CA GLN A 216 -18.47 -17.22 -14.17
C GLN A 216 -18.11 -18.71 -14.15
N GLY A 217 -17.47 -19.16 -13.07
CA GLY A 217 -17.16 -20.58 -12.87
C GLY A 217 -18.42 -21.40 -12.66
N ASN A 218 -18.32 -22.72 -12.87
CA ASN A 218 -19.41 -23.63 -12.53
C ASN A 218 -19.72 -23.57 -11.03
N THR A 219 -20.99 -23.36 -10.71
CA THR A 219 -21.61 -23.57 -9.39
C THR A 219 -21.66 -25.05 -9.04
#